data_AF-A0A813HIU4-F1
#
_entry.id   AF-A0A813HIU4-F1
#
_cell.length_a   1.000
_cell.length_b   1.000
_cell.length_c   1.000
_cell.angle_alpha   90.00
_cell.angle_beta   90.00
_cell.angle_gamma   90.00
#
_symmetry.space_group_name_H-M   'P 1'
#
loop_
_entity.id
_entity.type
_entity.pdbx_description
1 polymer ?
#
loop_
_entity_poly.entity_id
_entity_poly.type
_entity_poly.pdbx_seq_one_letter_code
_entity_poly.pdbx_strand_id
1 'polypeptide(L)'
;MKLIDFGLSRRFEEGEVLKTPVGTAFYVAPEVLGRSYSNACDLWSCGVILYCLLCGSPPFRGNTDQEIMANVRRARYSFDGKAWEPVSNEAKAVISNLLHLDPKQRFTAQEALADKWFAQDIAVNGSEKLLHPELADNLRAFSLTTRFKKVALTAIAHNLSEAEREKLRASFIAMDKDSNGFLTLNEFKEGLAVLGSSVPADLAEIMEHVDTNHDGGVEYTEFLAAAMDERLHRDEECCWKAFKAFDNDNDGFITKEELRGLIEGCLGDQLRDQ
;
A
#
# COMPACT_ATOMS: atom_id res chain seq x y z
N MET A 1 -5.12 8.24 3.01
CA MET A 1 -4.74 8.59 1.62
C MET A 1 -4.83 7.37 0.72
N LYS A 2 -5.21 7.53 -0.55
CA LYS A 2 -5.19 6.49 -1.59
C LYS A 2 -4.53 7.08 -2.84
N LEU A 3 -3.61 6.34 -3.46
CA LEU A 3 -3.05 6.72 -4.76
C LEU A 3 -4.05 6.41 -5.87
N ILE A 4 -4.15 7.28 -6.85
CA ILE A 4 -5.09 7.17 -7.98
C ILE A 4 -4.36 7.50 -9.29
N ASP A 5 -5.02 7.20 -10.41
CA ASP A 5 -4.57 7.50 -11.77
C ASP A 5 -3.26 6.81 -12.18
N PHE A 6 -3.37 5.51 -12.43
CA PHE A 6 -2.29 4.66 -12.94
C PHE A 6 -2.15 4.72 -14.47
N GLY A 7 -2.75 5.72 -15.15
CA GLY A 7 -2.74 5.82 -16.62
C GLY A 7 -1.36 6.02 -17.23
N LEU A 8 -0.38 6.45 -16.43
CA LEU A 8 1.04 6.59 -16.81
C LEU A 8 1.95 5.55 -16.14
N SER A 9 1.40 4.65 -15.34
CA SER A 9 2.17 3.60 -14.67
C SER A 9 2.64 2.54 -15.66
N ARG A 10 3.83 1.99 -15.42
CA ARG A 10 4.40 0.95 -16.26
C ARG A 10 5.12 -0.08 -15.39
N ARG A 11 4.98 -1.36 -15.73
CA ARG A 11 5.83 -2.41 -15.17
C ARG A 11 7.28 -2.17 -15.62
N PHE A 12 8.22 -2.29 -14.70
CA PHE A 12 9.64 -2.16 -14.98
C PHE A 12 10.37 -3.37 -14.42
N GLU A 13 11.45 -3.77 -15.08
CA GLU A 13 12.37 -4.79 -14.55
C GLU A 13 13.57 -4.13 -13.87
N GLU A 14 14.17 -4.82 -12.90
CA GLU A 14 15.34 -4.31 -12.21
C GLU A 14 16.51 -4.11 -13.18
N GLY A 15 17.00 -2.87 -13.29
CA GLY A 15 18.01 -2.49 -14.28
C GLY A 15 17.46 -1.96 -15.61
N GLU A 16 16.13 -1.97 -15.80
CA GLU A 16 15.49 -1.32 -16.95
C GLU A 16 15.59 0.21 -16.87
N VAL A 17 15.89 0.84 -17.99
CA VAL A 17 15.96 2.31 -18.13
C VAL A 17 14.80 2.79 -18.99
N LEU A 18 13.92 3.60 -18.40
CA LEU A 18 12.76 4.17 -19.06
C LEU A 18 13.13 5.46 -19.82
N LYS A 19 12.53 5.64 -21.01
CA LYS A 19 12.90 6.70 -21.98
C LYS A 19 11.77 7.67 -22.35
N THR A 20 10.54 7.41 -21.90
CA THR A 20 9.39 8.24 -22.26
C THR A 20 9.29 9.40 -21.28
N PRO A 21 9.36 10.67 -21.73
CA PRO A 21 9.11 11.79 -20.84
C PRO A 21 7.62 11.81 -20.48
N VAL A 22 7.30 11.44 -19.24
CA VAL A 22 5.95 11.47 -18.67
C VAL A 22 6.01 12.20 -17.32
N GLY A 23 4.92 12.87 -16.95
CA GLY A 23 4.79 13.55 -15.67
C GLY A 23 4.40 15.03 -15.79
N THR A 24 3.88 15.57 -14.69
CA THR A 24 3.53 16.98 -14.56
C THR A 24 4.78 17.79 -14.24
N ALA A 25 4.99 18.90 -14.95
CA ALA A 25 6.23 19.69 -14.95
C ALA A 25 6.80 20.04 -13.55
N PHE A 26 5.94 20.18 -12.54
CA PHE A 26 6.34 20.55 -11.18
C PHE A 26 6.87 19.38 -10.34
N TYR A 27 6.54 18.14 -10.69
CA TYR A 27 6.84 16.94 -9.90
C TYR A 27 7.87 16.02 -10.58
N VAL A 28 8.18 16.29 -11.85
CA VAL A 28 9.06 15.44 -12.65
C VAL A 28 10.50 15.46 -12.13
N ALA A 29 11.12 14.27 -12.06
CA ALA A 29 12.51 14.13 -11.65
C ALA A 29 13.48 14.57 -12.78
N PRO A 30 14.69 15.06 -12.44
CA PRO A 30 15.67 15.54 -13.42
C PRO A 30 16.04 14.50 -14.48
N GLU A 31 16.17 13.23 -14.07
CA GLU A 31 16.56 12.12 -14.94
C GLU A 31 15.44 11.68 -15.91
N VAL A 32 14.18 11.96 -15.58
CA VAL A 32 13.04 11.72 -16.49
C VAL A 32 13.12 12.66 -17.70
N LEU A 33 13.55 13.91 -17.48
CA LEU A 33 13.82 14.86 -18.56
C LEU A 33 15.00 14.39 -19.45
N GLY A 34 15.94 13.65 -18.86
CA GLY A 34 17.06 13.02 -19.55
C GLY A 34 16.71 11.71 -20.25
N ARG A 35 15.45 11.24 -20.16
CA ARG A 35 14.97 9.96 -20.74
C ARG A 35 15.80 8.75 -20.30
N SER A 36 16.26 8.78 -19.06
CA SER A 36 17.01 7.68 -18.47
C SER A 36 16.68 7.61 -16.98
N TYR A 37 15.57 6.97 -16.65
CA TYR A 37 15.07 6.93 -15.28
C TYR A 37 14.61 5.53 -14.86
N SER A 38 14.57 5.31 -13.54
CA SER A 38 14.09 4.10 -12.86
C SER A 38 13.00 4.48 -11.85
N ASN A 39 12.57 3.55 -10.99
CA ASN A 39 11.59 3.79 -9.92
C ASN A 39 11.95 4.93 -8.95
N ALA A 40 13.23 5.31 -8.85
CA ALA A 40 13.68 6.43 -8.01
C ALA A 40 13.01 7.77 -8.37
N CYS A 41 12.46 7.93 -9.58
CA CYS A 41 11.76 9.16 -9.99
C CYS A 41 10.50 9.44 -9.16
N ASP A 42 9.84 8.40 -8.65
CA ASP A 42 8.64 8.55 -7.83
C ASP A 42 8.99 9.19 -6.48
N LEU A 43 10.17 8.86 -5.93
CA LEU A 43 10.64 9.40 -4.65
C LEU A 43 11.01 10.88 -4.74
N TRP A 44 11.47 11.34 -5.91
CA TRP A 44 11.58 12.77 -6.17
C TRP A 44 10.21 13.46 -6.14
N SER A 45 9.21 12.86 -6.78
CA SER A 45 7.83 13.38 -6.78
C SER A 45 7.27 13.44 -5.36
N CYS A 46 7.52 12.40 -4.53
CA CYS A 46 7.20 12.40 -3.11
C CYS A 46 7.89 13.54 -2.36
N GLY A 47 9.18 13.81 -2.63
CA GLY A 47 9.92 14.93 -2.04
C GLY A 47 9.31 16.28 -2.40
N VAL A 48 8.88 16.46 -3.66
CA VAL A 48 8.18 17.67 -4.11
C VAL A 48 6.84 17.83 -3.38
N ILE A 49 6.04 16.77 -3.28
CA ILE A 49 4.76 16.77 -2.59
C ILE A 49 4.96 17.11 -1.11
N LEU A 50 5.93 16.48 -0.44
CA LEU A 50 6.25 16.72 0.96
C LEU A 50 6.66 18.18 1.20
N TYR A 51 7.52 18.74 0.34
CA TYR A 51 7.89 20.15 0.38
C TYR A 51 6.64 21.06 0.27
N CYS A 52 5.74 20.75 -0.67
CA CYS A 52 4.49 21.49 -0.84
C CYS A 52 3.57 21.39 0.39
N LEU A 53 3.46 20.22 1.03
CA LEU A 53 2.61 20.02 2.20
C LEU A 53 3.08 20.85 3.40
N LEU A 54 4.40 20.97 3.60
CA LEU A 54 4.96 21.67 4.76
C LEU A 54 4.96 23.20 4.63
N CYS A 55 5.14 23.75 3.43
CA CYS A 55 5.24 25.20 3.24
C CYS A 55 4.17 25.80 2.30
N GLY A 56 3.28 24.98 1.73
CA GLY A 56 2.19 25.40 0.85
C GLY A 56 2.65 25.84 -0.55
N SER A 57 3.86 25.47 -0.97
CA SER A 57 4.54 26.07 -2.12
C SER A 57 5.48 25.08 -2.80
N PRO A 58 5.61 25.06 -4.14
CA PRO A 58 6.53 24.13 -4.81
C PRO A 58 8.00 24.51 -4.62
N PRO A 59 8.92 23.53 -4.56
CA PRO A 59 10.35 23.76 -4.38
C PRO A 59 11.02 24.41 -5.59
N PHE A 60 10.61 24.02 -6.80
CA PHE A 60 11.17 24.53 -8.05
C PHE A 60 10.23 25.57 -8.66
N ARG A 61 10.63 26.84 -8.56
CA ARG A 61 9.87 27.98 -9.09
C ARG A 61 10.61 28.64 -10.24
N GLY A 62 9.87 29.33 -11.10
CA GLY A 62 10.40 30.13 -12.20
C GLY A 62 9.27 30.91 -12.85
N ASN A 63 9.61 31.99 -13.55
CA ASN A 63 8.65 32.79 -14.30
C ASN A 63 8.28 32.13 -15.64
N THR A 64 9.05 31.13 -16.07
CA THR A 64 8.81 30.35 -17.28
C THR A 64 9.05 28.86 -17.04
N ASP A 65 8.45 28.00 -17.85
CA ASP A 65 8.71 26.55 -17.81
C ASP A 65 10.19 26.23 -17.99
N GLN A 66 10.91 27.02 -18.80
CA GLN A 66 12.35 26.85 -18.99
C GLN A 66 13.14 27.11 -17.70
N GLU A 67 12.76 28.13 -16.93
CA GLU A 67 13.36 28.42 -15.62
C GLU A 67 13.05 27.32 -14.60
N ILE A 68 11.81 26.85 -14.55
CA ILE A 68 11.39 25.75 -13.67
C ILE A 68 12.21 24.50 -13.98
N MET A 69 12.28 24.11 -15.26
CA MET A 69 13.07 22.95 -15.70
C MET A 69 14.56 23.14 -15.43
N ALA A 70 15.08 24.36 -15.54
CA ALA A 70 16.48 24.65 -15.21
C ALA A 70 16.78 24.55 -13.71
N ASN A 71 15.81 24.85 -12.85
CA ASN A 71 15.91 24.68 -11.40
C ASN A 71 15.75 23.21 -10.98
N VAL A 72 14.82 22.48 -11.60
CA VAL A 72 14.69 21.01 -11.43
C VAL A 72 16.00 20.31 -11.77
N ARG A 73 16.58 20.57 -12.95
CA ARG A 73 17.85 19.95 -13.40
C ARG A 73 19.04 20.21 -12.49
N ARG A 74 19.01 21.28 -11.70
CA ARG A 74 20.10 21.64 -10.77
C ARG A 74 19.74 21.34 -9.31
N ALA A 75 18.58 20.74 -9.05
CA ALA A 75 18.01 20.58 -7.71
C ALA A 75 18.07 21.89 -6.90
N ARG A 76 17.77 23.04 -7.53
CA ARG A 76 17.87 24.36 -6.89
C ARG A 76 16.55 24.73 -6.21
N TYR A 77 16.51 24.51 -4.89
CA TYR A 77 15.43 24.92 -3.99
C TYR A 77 16.02 25.46 -2.68
N SER A 78 15.20 26.04 -1.81
CA SER A 78 15.63 26.64 -0.54
C SER A 78 14.58 26.46 0.55
N PHE A 79 14.99 26.19 1.79
CA PHE A 79 14.09 26.15 2.95
C PHE A 79 13.96 27.53 3.62
N ASP A 80 13.99 28.60 2.84
CA ASP A 80 13.97 29.97 3.32
C ASP A 80 12.54 30.51 3.43
N GLY A 81 12.34 31.41 4.38
CA GLY A 81 11.08 32.14 4.57
C GLY A 81 10.26 31.67 5.78
N LYS A 82 9.29 32.49 6.16
CA LYS A 82 8.48 32.32 7.39
C LYS A 82 7.77 30.97 7.49
N ALA A 83 7.41 30.38 6.35
CA ALA A 83 6.75 29.08 6.30
C ALA A 83 7.65 27.92 6.78
N TRP A 84 8.97 28.07 6.69
CA TRP A 84 9.95 27.04 7.07
C TRP A 84 10.54 27.23 8.47
N GLU A 85 10.28 28.36 9.13
CA GLU A 85 10.67 28.61 10.52
C GLU A 85 10.10 27.58 11.51
N PRO A 86 8.81 27.18 11.45
CA PRO A 86 8.25 26.18 12.37
C PRO A 86 8.59 24.73 11.99
N VAL A 87 9.15 24.50 10.80
CA VAL A 87 9.41 23.15 10.28
C VAL A 87 10.74 22.62 10.82
N SER A 88 10.72 21.40 11.37
CA SER A 88 11.87 20.76 11.99
C SER A 88 13.01 20.50 10.98
N ASN A 89 14.24 20.35 11.49
CA ASN A 89 15.40 20.06 10.65
C ASN A 89 15.36 18.63 10.11
N GLU A 90 14.74 17.71 10.85
CA GLU A 90 14.52 16.32 10.46
C GLU A 90 13.64 16.26 9.20
N ALA A 91 12.54 17.02 9.15
CA ALA A 91 11.68 17.11 7.97
C ALA A 91 12.44 17.64 6.74
N LYS A 92 13.26 18.68 6.93
CA LYS A 92 14.09 19.27 5.88
C LYS A 92 15.16 18.29 5.38
N ALA A 93 15.72 17.47 6.27
CA ALA A 93 16.68 16.44 5.91
C ALA A 93 16.03 15.36 5.03
N VAL A 94 14.86 14.85 5.40
CA VAL A 94 14.08 13.89 4.59
C VAL A 94 13.81 14.45 3.20
N ILE A 95 13.32 15.69 3.09
CA ILE A 95 13.09 16.32 1.78
C ILE A 95 14.38 16.40 0.97
N SER A 96 15.50 16.73 1.61
CA SER A 96 16.78 16.85 0.91
C SER A 96 17.29 15.52 0.36
N ASN A 97 17.06 14.43 1.09
CA ASN A 97 17.42 13.09 0.64
C ASN A 97 16.48 12.57 -0.47
N LEU A 98 15.19 12.95 -0.44
CA LEU A 98 14.23 12.63 -1.52
C LEU A 98 14.48 13.47 -2.78
N LEU A 99 14.95 14.71 -2.63
CA LEU A 99 15.29 15.62 -3.74
C LEU A 99 16.78 15.55 -4.12
N HIS A 100 17.44 14.44 -3.84
CA HIS A 100 18.83 14.23 -4.24
C HIS A 100 18.94 14.09 -5.77
N LEU A 101 19.90 14.80 -6.36
CA LEU A 101 20.08 14.87 -7.83
C LEU A 101 20.53 13.54 -8.42
N ASP A 102 21.45 12.84 -7.76
CA ASP A 102 21.85 11.48 -8.14
C ASP A 102 20.78 10.49 -7.65
N PRO A 103 20.08 9.78 -8.56
CA PRO A 103 19.05 8.81 -8.19
C PRO A 103 19.58 7.65 -7.33
N LYS A 104 20.88 7.34 -7.40
CA LYS A 104 21.49 6.25 -6.60
C LYS A 104 21.74 6.63 -5.14
N GLN A 105 21.78 7.93 -4.85
CA GLN A 105 21.94 8.48 -3.51
C GLN A 105 20.61 9.00 -2.95
N ARG A 106 19.55 8.98 -3.77
CA ARG A 106 18.21 9.37 -3.38
C ARG A 106 17.61 8.30 -2.49
N PHE A 107 16.94 8.71 -1.42
CA PHE A 107 16.23 7.78 -0.55
C PHE A 107 15.24 6.92 -1.34
N THR A 108 15.28 5.63 -1.06
CA THR A 108 14.19 4.69 -1.36
C THR A 108 12.98 4.97 -0.47
N ALA A 109 11.83 4.40 -0.82
CA ALA A 109 10.62 4.51 0.00
C ALA A 109 10.84 3.97 1.41
N GLN A 110 11.56 2.85 1.52
CA GLN A 110 11.82 2.19 2.79
C GLN A 110 12.81 2.97 3.66
N GLU A 111 13.87 3.52 3.07
CA GLU A 111 14.79 4.43 3.80
C GLU A 111 14.08 5.70 4.28
N ALA A 112 13.20 6.27 3.45
CA ALA A 112 12.42 7.44 3.85
C ALA A 112 11.47 7.12 5.01
N LEU A 113 10.74 6.01 4.96
CA LEU A 113 9.83 5.58 6.04
C LEU A 113 10.56 5.26 7.35
N ALA A 114 11.78 4.70 7.26
CA ALA A 114 12.61 4.41 8.42
C ALA A 114 13.27 5.66 9.05
N ASP A 115 13.20 6.82 8.40
CA ASP A 115 13.76 8.05 8.94
C ASP A 115 13.05 8.47 10.23
N LYS A 116 13.83 9.06 11.15
CA LYS A 116 13.38 9.50 12.47
C LYS A 116 12.19 10.45 12.39
N TRP A 117 12.08 11.24 11.32
CA TRP A 117 10.97 12.16 11.15
C TRP A 117 9.63 11.42 11.04
N PHE A 118 9.57 10.30 10.30
CA PHE A 118 8.37 9.48 10.17
C PHE A 118 8.18 8.52 11.35
N ALA A 119 9.29 7.98 11.90
CA ALA A 119 9.24 7.03 13.00
C ALA A 119 8.63 7.61 14.30
N GLN A 120 8.68 8.94 14.49
CA GLN A 120 8.13 9.61 15.67
C GLN A 120 6.58 9.57 15.72
N ASP A 121 5.89 9.62 14.57
CA ASP A 121 4.43 9.71 14.52
C ASP A 121 3.73 8.33 14.51
N ILE A 122 4.40 7.29 14.00
CA ILE A 122 3.86 5.92 13.98
C ILE A 122 3.71 5.37 15.42
N ALA A 123 4.62 5.73 16.32
CA ALA A 123 4.60 5.30 17.71
C ALA A 123 3.47 5.93 18.55
N VAL A 124 2.98 7.13 18.17
CA VAL A 124 2.01 7.91 18.96
C VAL A 124 0.56 7.51 18.64
N ASN A 125 0.27 7.08 17.41
CA ASN A 125 -1.09 6.74 16.97
C ASN A 125 -1.45 5.24 17.13
N GLY A 126 -0.50 4.39 17.52
CA GLY A 126 -0.68 2.93 17.60
C GLY A 126 -1.23 2.38 18.92
N SER A 127 -1.56 3.22 19.90
CA SER A 127 -1.78 2.78 21.30
C SER A 127 -3.22 2.47 21.73
N GLU A 128 -4.23 2.62 20.88
CA GLU A 128 -5.61 2.25 21.24
C GLU A 128 -5.94 0.81 20.83
N LYS A 129 -5.77 -0.17 21.74
CA LYS A 129 -6.23 -1.59 21.63
C LYS A 129 -6.86 -1.95 20.27
N LEU A 130 -6.00 -2.17 19.27
CA LEU A 130 -6.39 -2.15 17.86
C LEU A 130 -6.98 -3.49 17.36
N LEU A 131 -6.73 -4.60 18.05
CA LEU A 131 -7.19 -5.93 17.62
C LEU A 131 -8.54 -6.36 18.21
N HIS A 132 -9.34 -7.05 17.40
CA HIS A 132 -10.36 -7.96 17.89
C HIS A 132 -9.70 -9.15 18.61
N PRO A 133 -10.11 -9.50 19.85
CA PRO A 133 -9.64 -10.72 20.53
C PRO A 133 -9.87 -11.99 19.71
N GLU A 134 -10.86 -11.95 18.82
CA GLU A 134 -11.31 -13.04 17.94
C GLU A 134 -10.46 -13.19 16.67
N LEU A 135 -9.45 -12.33 16.43
CA LEU A 135 -8.68 -12.33 15.17
C LEU A 135 -8.08 -13.71 14.87
N ALA A 136 -7.43 -14.34 15.85
CA ALA A 136 -6.82 -15.66 15.67
C ALA A 136 -7.88 -16.74 15.34
N ASP A 137 -9.07 -16.64 15.93
CA ASP A 137 -10.17 -17.56 15.68
C ASP A 137 -10.79 -17.33 14.30
N ASN A 138 -10.94 -16.07 13.87
CA ASN A 138 -11.43 -15.71 12.54
C ASN A 138 -10.50 -16.24 11.44
N LEU A 139 -9.18 -16.09 11.62
CA LEU A 139 -8.19 -16.61 10.67
C LEU A 139 -8.25 -18.14 10.59
N ARG A 140 -8.38 -18.83 11.73
CA ARG A 140 -8.53 -20.29 11.75
C ARG A 140 -9.84 -20.72 11.10
N ALA A 141 -10.93 -20.00 11.32
CA ALA A 141 -12.19 -20.27 10.64
C ALA A 141 -12.05 -20.06 9.13
N PHE A 142 -11.37 -19.01 8.70
CA PHE A 142 -11.13 -18.68 7.29
C PHE A 142 -10.23 -19.73 6.61
N SER A 143 -9.15 -20.17 7.26
CA SER A 143 -8.20 -21.14 6.69
C SER A 143 -8.90 -22.43 6.27
N LEU A 144 -9.88 -22.88 7.06
CA LEU A 144 -10.69 -24.07 6.84
C LEU A 144 -11.81 -23.91 5.80
N THR A 145 -11.99 -22.72 5.22
CA THR A 145 -13.03 -22.50 4.20
C THR A 145 -12.62 -22.96 2.80
N THR A 146 -13.62 -23.22 1.96
CA THR A 146 -13.38 -23.59 0.55
C THR A 146 -12.86 -22.39 -0.25
N ARG A 147 -12.12 -22.67 -1.33
CA ARG A 147 -11.61 -21.63 -2.25
C ARG A 147 -12.70 -20.67 -2.74
N PHE A 148 -13.88 -21.19 -3.09
CA PHE A 148 -15.00 -20.35 -3.51
C PHE A 148 -15.44 -19.38 -2.39
N LYS A 149 -15.56 -19.89 -1.16
CA LYS A 149 -15.94 -19.07 -0.01
C LYS A 149 -14.86 -18.02 0.28
N LYS A 150 -13.57 -18.35 0.17
CA LYS A 150 -12.47 -17.38 0.32
C LYS A 150 -12.60 -16.21 -0.66
N VAL A 151 -12.80 -16.49 -1.95
CA VAL A 151 -12.99 -15.44 -2.97
C VAL A 151 -14.23 -14.59 -2.67
N ALA A 152 -15.34 -15.20 -2.24
CA ALA A 152 -16.55 -14.48 -1.84
C ALA A 152 -16.31 -13.57 -0.64
N LEU A 153 -15.56 -14.04 0.36
CA LEU A 153 -15.21 -13.24 1.53
C LEU A 153 -14.28 -12.07 1.17
N THR A 154 -13.31 -12.28 0.28
CA THR A 154 -12.48 -11.20 -0.25
C THR A 154 -13.33 -10.14 -0.97
N ALA A 155 -14.32 -10.54 -1.75
CA ALA A 155 -15.27 -9.61 -2.39
C ALA A 155 -16.12 -8.84 -1.36
N ILE A 156 -16.54 -9.49 -0.27
CA ILE A 156 -17.27 -8.83 0.84
C ILE A 156 -16.34 -7.86 1.59
N ALA A 157 -15.07 -8.21 1.80
CA ALA A 157 -14.09 -7.36 2.48
C ALA A 157 -13.95 -5.99 1.81
N HIS A 158 -14.05 -5.92 0.49
CA HIS A 158 -14.06 -4.66 -0.26
C HIS A 158 -15.29 -3.78 0.03
N ASN A 159 -16.38 -4.37 0.51
CA ASN A 159 -17.66 -3.71 0.82
C ASN A 159 -17.86 -3.42 2.32
N LEU A 160 -16.87 -3.71 3.17
CA LEU A 160 -16.91 -3.35 4.59
C LEU A 160 -17.14 -1.85 4.78
N SER A 161 -17.86 -1.51 5.85
CA SER A 161 -18.02 -0.14 6.29
C SER A 161 -16.66 0.52 6.56
N GLU A 162 -16.59 1.85 6.45
CA GLU A 162 -15.34 2.58 6.67
C GLU A 162 -14.78 2.35 8.08
N ALA A 163 -15.66 2.28 9.09
CA ALA A 163 -15.28 2.07 10.48
C ALA A 163 -14.69 0.67 10.74
N GLU A 164 -15.26 -0.39 10.15
CA GLU A 164 -14.74 -1.75 10.28
C GLU A 164 -13.41 -1.89 9.54
N ARG A 165 -13.33 -1.35 8.33
CA ARG A 165 -12.12 -1.36 7.53
C ARG A 165 -10.98 -0.64 8.22
N GLU A 166 -11.23 0.51 8.84
CA GLU A 166 -10.18 1.29 9.50
C GLU A 166 -9.61 0.56 10.72
N LYS A 167 -10.44 -0.14 11.50
CA LYS A 167 -9.98 -0.98 12.62
C LYS A 167 -9.07 -2.12 12.14
N LEU A 168 -9.51 -2.87 11.14
CA LEU A 168 -8.70 -3.95 10.55
C LEU A 168 -7.44 -3.41 9.87
N ARG A 169 -7.53 -2.24 9.24
CA ARG A 169 -6.37 -1.57 8.64
C ARG A 169 -5.34 -1.18 9.68
N ALA A 170 -5.76 -0.57 10.78
CA ALA A 170 -4.86 -0.20 11.87
C ALA A 170 -4.19 -1.44 12.48
N SER A 171 -4.93 -2.54 12.60
CA SER A 171 -4.39 -3.85 13.01
C SER A 171 -3.30 -4.34 12.06
N PHE A 172 -3.57 -4.32 10.74
CA PHE A 172 -2.61 -4.73 9.72
C PHE A 172 -1.33 -3.89 9.79
N ILE A 173 -1.46 -2.56 9.79
CA ILE A 173 -0.33 -1.62 9.85
C ILE A 173 0.49 -1.80 11.15
N ALA A 174 -0.16 -2.14 12.27
CA ALA A 174 0.55 -2.38 13.52
C ALA A 174 1.41 -3.65 13.50
N MET A 175 1.02 -4.64 12.69
CA MET A 175 1.73 -5.91 12.52
C MET A 175 2.81 -5.84 11.44
N ASP A 176 2.55 -5.14 10.34
CA ASP A 176 3.47 -4.91 9.21
C ASP A 176 4.61 -3.98 9.65
N LYS A 177 5.74 -4.57 10.08
CA LYS A 177 6.82 -3.82 10.74
C LYS A 177 7.70 -3.10 9.75
N ASP A 178 7.93 -3.69 8.59
CA ASP A 178 8.75 -3.11 7.55
C ASP A 178 7.94 -2.24 6.57
N SER A 179 6.61 -2.21 6.72
CA SER A 179 5.67 -1.41 5.92
C SER A 179 5.69 -1.79 4.43
N ASN A 180 5.94 -3.06 4.14
CA ASN A 180 6.01 -3.57 2.76
C ASN A 180 4.61 -3.94 2.21
N GLY A 181 3.57 -3.99 3.05
CA GLY A 181 2.20 -4.36 2.65
C GLY A 181 1.88 -5.86 2.68
N PHE A 182 2.78 -6.68 3.23
CA PHE A 182 2.68 -8.13 3.37
C PHE A 182 2.99 -8.53 4.82
N LEU A 183 2.16 -9.40 5.42
CA LEU A 183 2.46 -9.94 6.74
C LEU A 183 3.19 -11.27 6.64
N THR A 184 4.44 -11.29 7.08
CA THR A 184 5.20 -12.54 7.23
C THR A 184 4.80 -13.30 8.50
N LEU A 185 5.13 -14.60 8.57
CA LEU A 185 4.86 -15.42 9.76
C LEU A 185 5.42 -14.81 11.05
N ASN A 186 6.61 -14.19 10.97
CA ASN A 186 7.26 -13.57 12.11
C ASN A 186 6.54 -12.29 12.54
N GLU A 187 6.20 -11.41 11.60
CA GLU A 187 5.45 -10.18 11.88
C GLU A 187 4.07 -10.47 12.45
N PHE A 188 3.40 -11.49 11.93
CA PHE A 188 2.11 -11.93 12.45
C PHE A 188 2.22 -12.44 13.90
N LYS A 189 3.22 -13.30 14.15
CA LYS A 189 3.48 -13.87 15.48
C LYS A 189 3.82 -12.79 16.51
N GLU A 190 4.70 -11.86 16.15
CA GLU A 190 5.07 -10.73 17.00
C GLU A 190 3.89 -9.79 17.20
N GLY A 191 3.12 -9.52 16.15
CA GLY A 191 1.88 -8.75 16.18
C GLY A 191 0.90 -9.29 17.23
N LEU A 192 0.54 -10.57 17.14
CA LEU A 192 -0.35 -11.21 18.11
C LEU A 192 0.18 -11.13 19.54
N ALA A 193 1.50 -11.33 19.74
CA ALA A 193 2.14 -11.29 21.04
C ALA A 193 2.14 -9.89 21.68
N VAL A 194 2.48 -8.85 20.90
CA VAL A 194 2.45 -7.44 21.33
C VAL A 194 1.03 -7.02 21.72
N LEU A 195 0.02 -7.60 21.07
CA LEU A 195 -1.37 -7.22 21.22
C LEU A 195 -2.10 -8.07 22.29
N GLY A 196 -1.38 -8.96 22.99
CA GLY A 196 -1.87 -9.71 24.15
C GLY A 196 -2.71 -10.94 23.80
N SER A 197 -2.73 -11.35 22.53
CA SER A 197 -3.39 -12.58 22.07
C SER A 197 -2.43 -13.76 22.13
N SER A 198 -2.95 -14.94 22.46
CA SER A 198 -2.18 -16.18 22.35
C SER A 198 -1.85 -16.47 20.89
N VAL A 199 -0.58 -16.69 20.58
CA VAL A 199 -0.14 -17.18 19.28
C VAL A 199 -0.63 -18.63 19.11
N PRO A 200 -1.44 -18.94 18.08
CA PRO A 200 -1.83 -20.32 17.78
C PRO A 200 -0.62 -21.20 17.46
N ALA A 201 -0.61 -22.45 17.93
CA ALA A 201 0.47 -23.39 17.62
C ALA A 201 0.52 -23.77 16.13
N ASP A 202 -0.64 -23.72 15.48
CA ASP A 202 -0.92 -23.98 14.07
C ASP A 202 -0.85 -22.71 13.20
N LEU A 203 -0.27 -21.60 13.68
CA LEU A 203 -0.25 -20.33 12.94
C LEU A 203 0.35 -20.44 11.54
N ALA A 204 1.40 -21.24 11.35
CA ALA A 204 2.02 -21.43 10.05
C ALA A 204 1.05 -22.06 9.03
N GLU A 205 0.28 -23.06 9.45
CA GLU A 205 -0.73 -23.72 8.62
C GLU A 205 -1.91 -22.78 8.34
N ILE A 206 -2.31 -21.98 9.34
CA ILE A 206 -3.33 -20.95 9.15
C ILE A 206 -2.88 -19.96 8.06
N MET A 207 -1.66 -19.45 8.14
CA MET A 207 -1.15 -18.47 7.19
C MET A 207 -0.99 -19.05 5.78
N GLU A 208 -0.47 -20.27 5.64
CA GLU A 208 -0.37 -20.96 4.34
C GLU A 208 -1.74 -21.12 3.64
N HIS A 209 -2.81 -21.28 4.42
CA HIS A 209 -4.16 -21.37 3.90
C HIS A 209 -4.87 -20.02 3.72
N VAL A 210 -4.43 -18.98 4.43
CA VAL A 210 -4.93 -17.61 4.23
C VAL A 210 -4.29 -16.98 2.99
N ASP A 211 -3.01 -17.26 2.76
CA ASP A 211 -2.24 -16.92 1.56
C ASP A 211 -2.85 -17.67 0.36
N THR A 212 -3.75 -16.99 -0.37
CA THR A 212 -4.51 -17.58 -1.48
C THR A 212 -3.76 -17.57 -2.80
N ASN A 213 -2.79 -16.66 -2.95
CA ASN A 213 -1.97 -16.51 -4.15
C ASN A 213 -0.59 -17.20 -4.03
N HIS A 214 -0.25 -17.71 -2.84
CA HIS A 214 0.99 -18.41 -2.51
C HIS A 214 2.25 -17.57 -2.72
N ASP A 215 2.18 -16.27 -2.46
CA ASP A 215 3.32 -15.36 -2.56
C ASP A 215 4.23 -15.37 -1.32
N GLY A 216 3.85 -16.13 -0.27
CA GLY A 216 4.64 -16.31 0.94
C GLY A 216 4.37 -15.27 2.03
N GLY A 217 3.40 -14.39 1.83
CA GLY A 217 2.88 -13.46 2.82
C GLY A 217 1.36 -13.47 2.86
N VAL A 218 0.79 -12.69 3.78
CA VAL A 218 -0.64 -12.37 3.75
C VAL A 218 -0.79 -10.92 3.33
N GLU A 219 -1.38 -10.70 2.16
CA GLU A 219 -1.66 -9.36 1.64
C GLU A 219 -2.77 -8.66 2.46
N TYR A 220 -2.86 -7.34 2.33
CA TYR A 220 -3.90 -6.55 3.00
C TYR A 220 -5.32 -7.05 2.72
N THR A 221 -5.64 -7.43 1.47
CA THR A 221 -6.96 -7.92 1.07
C THR A 221 -7.28 -9.29 1.65
N GLU A 222 -6.29 -10.17 1.73
CA GLU A 222 -6.42 -11.50 2.33
C GLU A 222 -6.58 -11.40 3.84
N PHE A 223 -5.79 -10.53 4.47
CA PHE A 223 -5.93 -10.22 5.89
C PHE A 223 -7.32 -9.69 6.21
N LEU A 224 -7.84 -8.73 5.43
CA LEU A 224 -9.19 -8.21 5.64
C LEU A 224 -10.22 -9.32 5.57
N ALA A 225 -10.18 -10.17 4.53
CA ALA A 225 -11.12 -11.27 4.34
C ALA A 225 -11.07 -12.27 5.49
N ALA A 226 -9.87 -12.59 5.96
CA ALA A 226 -9.64 -13.59 7.00
C ALA A 226 -9.88 -13.06 8.43
N ALA A 227 -9.76 -11.75 8.64
CA ALA A 227 -9.98 -11.11 9.93
C ALA A 227 -11.44 -10.72 10.19
N MET A 228 -12.31 -10.77 9.17
CA MET A 228 -13.72 -10.43 9.28
C MET A 228 -14.47 -11.33 10.28
N ASP A 229 -15.38 -10.72 11.05
CA ASP A 229 -16.25 -11.44 11.99
C ASP A 229 -17.20 -12.38 11.24
N GLU A 230 -17.36 -13.60 11.75
CA GLU A 230 -18.21 -14.62 11.14
C GLU A 230 -19.69 -14.22 11.02
N ARG A 231 -20.13 -13.23 11.80
CA ARG A 231 -21.47 -12.63 11.73
C ARG A 231 -21.69 -11.86 10.42
N LEU A 232 -20.65 -11.22 9.88
CA LEU A 232 -20.72 -10.50 8.60
C LEU A 232 -20.93 -11.47 7.42
N HIS A 233 -20.49 -12.72 7.54
CA HIS A 233 -20.74 -13.76 6.53
C HIS A 233 -22.21 -14.12 6.37
N ARG A 234 -23.02 -13.83 7.39
CA ARG A 234 -24.44 -14.17 7.44
C ARG A 234 -25.33 -12.97 7.15
N ASP A 235 -24.74 -11.81 6.90
CA ASP A 235 -25.48 -10.64 6.46
C ASP A 235 -25.89 -10.79 4.99
N GLU A 236 -27.20 -10.80 4.77
CA GLU A 236 -27.83 -10.96 3.46
C GLU A 236 -27.40 -9.84 2.50
N GLU A 237 -27.24 -8.61 3.01
CA GLU A 237 -26.83 -7.48 2.19
C GLU A 237 -25.38 -7.65 1.69
N CYS A 238 -24.49 -8.12 2.57
CA CYS A 238 -23.10 -8.44 2.21
C CYS A 238 -23.03 -9.59 1.20
N CYS A 239 -23.79 -10.66 1.42
CA CYS A 239 -23.87 -11.79 0.49
C CYS A 239 -24.38 -11.36 -0.89
N TRP A 240 -25.38 -10.48 -0.92
CA TRP A 240 -25.94 -9.95 -2.16
C TRP A 240 -24.95 -9.05 -2.92
N LYS A 241 -24.19 -8.21 -2.22
CA LYS A 241 -23.13 -7.40 -2.83
C LYS A 241 -22.01 -8.27 -3.41
N ALA A 242 -21.63 -9.33 -2.70
CA ALA A 242 -20.67 -10.31 -3.19
C ALA A 242 -21.22 -10.99 -4.45
N PHE A 243 -22.46 -11.48 -4.41
CA PHE A 243 -23.13 -12.12 -5.54
C PHE A 243 -23.09 -11.23 -6.79
N LYS A 244 -23.44 -9.95 -6.66
CA LYS A 244 -23.36 -8.98 -7.77
C LYS A 244 -21.94 -8.70 -8.27
N ALA A 245 -20.92 -8.92 -7.45
CA ALA A 245 -19.54 -8.85 -7.90
C ALA A 245 -19.13 -10.10 -8.70
N PHE A 246 -19.84 -11.23 -8.51
CA PHE A 246 -19.65 -12.47 -9.28
C PHE A 246 -20.45 -12.51 -10.58
N ASP A 247 -21.69 -12.04 -10.51
CA ASP A 247 -22.65 -12.00 -11.61
C ASP A 247 -22.35 -10.78 -12.52
N ASN A 248 -21.53 -10.99 -13.54
CA ASN A 248 -21.05 -9.93 -14.42
C ASN A 248 -22.11 -9.53 -15.45
N ASP A 249 -22.95 -10.46 -15.89
CA ASP A 249 -24.01 -10.20 -16.86
C ASP A 249 -25.36 -9.82 -16.23
N ASN A 250 -25.44 -9.84 -14.89
CA ASN A 250 -26.63 -9.56 -14.08
C ASN A 250 -27.80 -10.50 -14.42
N ASP A 251 -27.53 -11.75 -14.81
CA ASP A 251 -28.55 -12.73 -15.13
C ASP A 251 -29.17 -13.41 -13.88
N GLY A 252 -28.60 -13.15 -12.70
CA GLY A 252 -29.05 -13.71 -11.43
C GLY A 252 -28.47 -15.09 -11.12
N PHE A 253 -27.46 -15.54 -11.86
CA PHE A 253 -26.71 -16.77 -11.64
C PHE A 253 -25.20 -16.49 -11.62
N ILE A 254 -24.42 -17.43 -11.08
CA ILE A 254 -22.96 -17.40 -11.19
C ILE A 254 -22.57 -18.59 -12.06
N THR A 255 -22.17 -18.29 -13.28
CA THR A 255 -21.71 -19.30 -14.24
C THR A 255 -20.29 -19.78 -13.91
N LYS A 256 -19.91 -20.93 -14.47
CA LYS A 256 -18.56 -21.48 -14.29
C LYS A 256 -17.50 -20.55 -14.91
N GLU A 257 -17.85 -19.87 -15.99
CA GLU A 257 -17.03 -18.93 -16.72
C GLU A 257 -16.77 -17.65 -15.90
N GLU A 258 -17.80 -17.09 -15.27
CA GLU A 258 -17.66 -15.94 -14.38
C GLU A 258 -16.83 -16.28 -13.13
N LEU A 259 -17.10 -17.45 -12.55
CA LEU A 259 -16.34 -17.94 -11.43
C LEU A 259 -14.86 -18.14 -11.79
N ARG A 260 -14.59 -18.71 -12.97
CA ARG A 260 -13.23 -18.89 -13.48
C ARG A 260 -12.55 -17.53 -13.67
N GLY A 261 -13.21 -16.58 -14.33
CA GLY A 261 -12.64 -15.25 -14.58
C GLY A 261 -12.27 -14.51 -13.30
N LEU A 262 -13.08 -14.64 -12.24
CA LEU A 262 -12.78 -14.04 -10.94
C LEU A 262 -11.69 -14.76 -10.16
N ILE A 263 -11.67 -16.09 -10.19
CA ILE A 263 -10.58 -16.86 -9.59
C ILE A 263 -9.25 -16.52 -10.28
N GLU A 264 -9.24 -16.37 -11.60
CA GLU A 264 -8.04 -16.01 -12.37
C GLU A 264 -7.67 -14.52 -12.19
N GLY A 265 -8.66 -13.61 -12.06
CA GLY A 265 -8.45 -12.17 -11.92
C GLY A 265 -8.09 -11.69 -10.51
N CYS A 266 -8.60 -12.34 -9.46
CA CYS A 266 -8.29 -12.00 -8.07
C CYS A 266 -6.98 -12.63 -7.56
N LEU A 267 -6.45 -13.65 -8.24
CA LEU A 267 -5.27 -14.41 -7.76
C LEU A 267 -3.99 -14.16 -8.57
N GLY A 268 -3.98 -13.16 -9.45
CA GLY A 268 -2.82 -12.88 -10.29
C GLY A 268 -2.57 -13.94 -11.38
N ASP A 269 -1.94 -13.50 -12.47
CA ASP A 269 -1.66 -14.30 -13.68
C ASP A 269 -0.71 -15.49 -13.43
N GLN A 270 -1.19 -16.61 -12.87
CA GLN A 270 -0.40 -17.86 -12.81
C GLN A 270 -1.09 -19.11 -13.35
N LEU A 271 -2.30 -19.02 -13.90
CA LEU A 271 -2.97 -20.19 -14.52
C LEU A 271 -2.84 -20.21 -16.05
N ARG A 272 -1.61 -20.18 -16.56
CA ARG A 272 -1.36 -20.54 -17.98
C ARG A 272 -0.88 -21.96 -18.22
N ASP A 273 -0.38 -22.70 -17.22
CA ASP A 273 0.11 -24.05 -17.46
C ASP A 273 0.02 -24.93 -16.19
N GLN A 274 -1.14 -25.53 -15.90
CA GLN A 274 -1.30 -26.89 -15.33
C GLN A 274 -2.69 -27.47 -15.64
#